data_AF-A0A3N5XNE0-F1
#
_entry.id   AF-A0A3N5XNE0-F1
#
_cell.length_a   1.000
_cell.length_b   1.000
_cell.length_c   1.000
_cell.angle_alpha   90.00
_cell.angle_beta   90.00
_cell.angle_gamma   90.00
#
_symmetry.space_group_name_H-M   'P 1'
#
loop_
_entity.id
_entity.type
_entity.pdbx_description
1 polymer ?
#
loop_
_entity_poly.entity_id
_entity_poly.type
_entity_poly.pdbx_seq_one_letter_code
_entity_poly.pdbx_strand_id
1 'polypeptide(L)'
;MGQTLKDPLWQRWVTANALGEMAGLGLTFLIGALFFTQFGDQETVGWILASFVVAVASGAIEATIVGLAQWWAMNPWFPAVKRRAWWLATLAGALVAYIFGYLPSTLMNLGEQVAEAPAQVMEPPQWIVLLLAAGMGAVGGAVL
;
A
#
# COMPACT_ATOMS: atom_id res chain seq x y z
N MET A 1 -14.32 -27.29 -33.01
CA MET A 1 -13.13 -27.49 -32.14
C MET A 1 -12.51 -26.12 -31.89
N GLY A 2 -12.95 -25.39 -30.84
CA GLY A 2 -12.75 -23.92 -30.77
C GLY A 2 -12.76 -23.30 -29.36
N GLN A 3 -12.55 -24.10 -28.32
CA GLN A 3 -12.28 -23.64 -26.96
C GLN A 3 -11.05 -24.42 -26.50
N THR A 4 -9.98 -23.76 -26.00
CA THR A 4 -8.96 -24.36 -25.10
C THR A 4 -7.69 -23.52 -24.92
N LEU A 5 -7.42 -22.44 -25.67
CA LEU A 5 -6.19 -21.63 -25.42
C LEU A 5 -6.35 -20.60 -24.29
N LYS A 6 -7.59 -20.15 -24.01
CA LYS A 6 -7.88 -19.16 -22.96
C LYS A 6 -7.76 -19.74 -21.55
N ASP A 7 -8.27 -20.95 -21.34
CA ASP A 7 -8.26 -21.60 -20.02
C ASP A 7 -6.85 -21.86 -19.45
N PRO A 8 -5.88 -22.42 -20.20
CA PRO A 8 -4.55 -22.72 -19.67
C PRO A 8 -3.70 -21.47 -19.45
N LEU A 9 -3.82 -20.45 -20.32
CA LEU A 9 -3.14 -19.16 -20.10
C LEU A 9 -3.72 -18.47 -18.87
N TRP A 10 -5.05 -18.36 -18.79
CA TRP A 10 -5.72 -17.70 -17.67
C TRP A 10 -5.39 -18.37 -16.35
N GLN A 11 -5.53 -19.70 -16.25
CA GLN A 11 -5.22 -20.44 -15.03
C GLN A 11 -3.75 -20.30 -14.63
N ARG A 12 -2.82 -20.41 -15.59
CA ARG A 12 -1.39 -20.23 -15.32
C ARG A 12 -1.07 -18.82 -14.84
N TRP A 13 -1.66 -17.81 -15.49
CA TRP A 13 -1.45 -16.41 -15.14
C TRP A 13 -2.04 -16.08 -13.77
N VAL A 14 -3.29 -16.47 -13.49
CA VAL A 14 -3.94 -16.26 -12.18
C VAL A 14 -3.16 -16.95 -11.07
N THR A 15 -2.73 -18.20 -11.27
CA THR A 15 -1.95 -18.93 -10.27
C THR A 15 -0.61 -18.26 -10.00
N ALA A 16 0.10 -17.84 -11.06
CA ALA A 16 1.37 -17.14 -10.92
C ALA A 16 1.21 -15.79 -10.22
N ASN A 17 0.12 -15.05 -10.47
CA ASN A 17 -0.21 -13.85 -9.74
C ASN A 17 -0.51 -14.15 -8.28
N ALA A 18 -1.43 -15.06 -7.99
CA ALA A 18 -1.81 -15.37 -6.61
C ALA A 18 -0.59 -15.76 -5.75
N LEU A 19 0.29 -16.60 -6.29
CA LEU A 19 1.53 -17.00 -5.60
C LEU A 19 2.54 -15.84 -5.51
N GLY A 20 2.67 -15.05 -6.58
CA GLY A 20 3.56 -13.90 -6.61
C GLY A 20 3.13 -12.81 -5.63
N GLU A 21 1.83 -12.51 -5.56
CA GLU A 21 1.22 -11.55 -4.65
C GLU A 21 1.34 -12.02 -3.21
N MET A 22 1.03 -13.30 -2.94
CA MET A 22 1.20 -13.88 -1.61
C MET A 22 2.64 -13.75 -1.10
N ALA A 23 3.63 -14.05 -1.94
CA ALA A 23 5.04 -13.91 -1.58
C ALA A 23 5.48 -12.44 -1.50
N GLY A 24 5.06 -11.62 -2.47
CA GLY A 24 5.42 -10.22 -2.60
C GLY A 24 4.86 -9.38 -1.45
N LEU A 25 3.54 -9.35 -1.32
CA LEU A 25 2.86 -8.67 -0.22
C LEU A 25 3.27 -9.25 1.12
N GLY A 26 3.38 -10.57 1.25
CA GLY A 26 3.82 -11.22 2.49
C GLY A 26 5.20 -10.73 2.95
N LEU A 27 6.16 -10.59 2.03
CA LEU A 27 7.48 -10.07 2.32
C LEU A 27 7.46 -8.56 2.59
N THR A 28 6.68 -7.78 1.84
CA THR A 28 6.50 -6.34 2.09
C THR A 28 5.91 -6.09 3.49
N PHE A 29 4.86 -6.83 3.87
CA PHE A 29 4.27 -6.78 5.20
C PHE A 29 5.24 -7.20 6.28
N LEU A 30 6.02 -8.27 6.06
CA LEU A 30 7.04 -8.70 7.03
C LEU A 30 8.10 -7.61 7.24
N ILE A 31 8.59 -6.98 6.17
CA ILE A 31 9.54 -5.87 6.27
C ILE A 31 8.93 -4.69 7.03
N GLY A 32 7.69 -4.32 6.71
CA GLY A 32 6.97 -3.28 7.43
C GLY A 32 6.81 -3.61 8.90
N ALA A 33 6.38 -4.82 9.24
CA ALA A 33 6.20 -5.27 10.62
C ALA A 33 7.53 -5.25 11.39
N LEU A 34 8.62 -5.79 10.83
CA LEU A 34 9.94 -5.74 11.44
C LEU A 34 10.41 -4.30 11.66
N PHE A 35 10.20 -3.43 10.67
CA PHE A 35 10.53 -2.01 10.77
C PHE A 35 9.75 -1.32 11.91
N PHE A 36 8.43 -1.51 11.98
CA PHE A 36 7.61 -0.91 13.04
C PHE A 36 7.88 -1.51 14.42
N THR A 37 8.13 -2.82 14.54
CA THR A 37 8.46 -3.42 15.84
C THR A 37 9.79 -2.92 16.40
N GLN A 38 10.76 -2.61 15.54
CA GLN A 38 12.08 -2.15 15.97
C GLN A 38 12.14 -0.65 16.25
N PHE A 39 11.21 0.13 15.68
CA PHE A 39 11.30 1.60 15.67
C PHE A 39 9.96 2.34 15.88
N GLY A 40 8.91 1.65 16.31
CA GLY A 40 7.52 2.13 16.24
C GLY A 40 7.14 3.31 17.16
N ASP A 41 7.92 3.57 18.20
CA ASP A 41 7.59 4.61 19.20
C ASP A 41 8.02 6.03 18.80
N GLN A 42 8.58 6.19 17.59
CA GLN A 42 9.18 7.45 17.15
C GLN A 42 8.22 8.23 16.25
N GLU A 43 7.31 8.99 16.84
CA GLU A 43 6.50 9.96 16.10
C GLU A 43 7.31 11.24 15.91
N THR A 44 8.16 11.25 14.89
CA THR A 44 8.84 12.48 14.45
C THR A 44 8.66 12.64 12.95
N VAL A 45 8.67 13.87 12.46
CA VAL A 45 8.60 14.16 11.01
C VAL A 45 9.61 13.34 10.20
N GLY A 46 10.85 13.24 10.70
CA GLY A 46 11.89 12.45 10.04
C GLY A 46 11.52 10.97 9.92
N TRP A 47 10.86 10.42 10.93
CA TRP A 47 10.46 9.01 10.95
C TRP A 47 9.21 8.71 10.12
N ILE A 48 8.27 9.64 10.07
CA ILE A 48 7.12 9.56 9.16
C ILE A 48 7.60 9.53 7.70
N LEU A 49 8.55 10.39 7.33
CA LEU A 49 9.12 10.39 5.98
C LEU A 49 9.95 9.12 5.70
N ALA A 50 10.73 8.63 6.67
CA ALA A 50 11.51 7.41 6.52
C ALA A 50 10.60 6.17 6.34
N SER A 51 9.56 6.05 7.16
CA SER A 51 8.59 4.95 7.05
C SER A 51 7.83 4.98 5.72
N PHE A 52 7.46 6.16 5.22
CA PHE A 52 6.90 6.33 3.87
C PHE A 52 7.86 5.81 2.79
N VAL A 53 9.13 6.21 2.83
CA VAL A 53 10.14 5.76 1.86
C VAL A 53 10.34 4.25 1.94
N VAL A 54 10.42 3.67 3.14
CA VAL A 54 10.56 2.22 3.34
C VAL A 54 9.34 1.47 2.81
N ALA A 55 8.13 1.97 3.08
CA ALA A 55 6.90 1.38 2.58
C ALA A 55 6.80 1.44 1.04
N VAL A 56 7.18 2.56 0.42
CA VAL A 56 7.19 2.66 -1.05
C VAL A 56 8.29 1.78 -1.65
N ALA A 57 9.48 1.75 -1.04
CA ALA A 57 10.60 0.95 -1.52
C ALA A 57 10.35 -0.57 -1.38
N SER A 58 9.63 -1.01 -0.34
CA SER A 58 9.25 -2.42 -0.20
C SER A 58 8.31 -2.87 -1.31
N GLY A 59 7.48 -1.97 -1.86
CA GLY A 59 6.69 -2.23 -3.07
C GLY A 59 7.51 -2.68 -4.29
N ALA A 60 8.80 -2.31 -4.38
CA ALA A 60 9.69 -2.79 -5.44
C ALA A 60 9.97 -4.31 -5.35
N ILE A 61 9.94 -4.87 -4.14
CA ILE A 61 10.14 -6.30 -3.89
C ILE A 61 8.94 -7.07 -4.41
N GLU A 62 7.73 -6.67 -4.02
CA GLU A 62 6.48 -7.21 -4.54
C GLU A 62 6.44 -7.13 -6.06
N ALA A 63 6.67 -5.94 -6.62
CA ALA A 63 6.62 -5.72 -8.06
C ALA A 63 7.62 -6.60 -8.83
N THR A 64 8.78 -6.89 -8.23
CA THR A 64 9.78 -7.76 -8.83
C THR A 64 9.31 -9.21 -8.82
N ILE A 65 8.79 -9.69 -7.70
CA ILE A 65 8.29 -11.07 -7.58
C ILE A 65 7.08 -11.29 -8.49
N VAL A 66 6.07 -10.43 -8.36
CA VAL A 66 4.82 -10.48 -9.15
C VAL A 66 5.12 -10.29 -10.63
N GLY A 67 5.88 -9.25 -10.99
CA GLY A 67 6.17 -8.93 -12.40
C GLY A 67 6.95 -10.05 -13.11
N LEU A 68 7.90 -10.70 -12.43
CA LEU A 68 8.64 -11.82 -13.02
C LEU A 68 7.76 -13.08 -13.11
N ALA A 69 6.91 -13.35 -12.11
CA ALA A 69 5.97 -14.48 -12.13
C ALA A 69 4.94 -14.33 -13.25
N GLN A 70 4.36 -13.13 -13.39
CA GLN A 70 3.46 -12.76 -14.49
C GLN A 70 4.13 -12.94 -15.84
N TRP A 71 5.35 -12.40 -16.01
CA TRP A 71 6.10 -12.52 -17.26
C TRP A 71 6.35 -14.00 -17.61
N TRP A 72 6.80 -14.81 -16.65
CA TRP A 72 7.02 -16.24 -16.85
C TRP A 72 5.74 -16.98 -17.25
N ALA A 73 4.59 -16.60 -16.67
CA ALA A 73 3.31 -17.20 -17.00
C ALA A 73 2.86 -16.86 -18.43
N MET A 74 3.12 -15.64 -18.90
CA MET A 74 2.66 -15.17 -20.20
C MET A 74 3.65 -15.41 -21.35
N ASN A 75 4.94 -15.58 -21.06
CA ASN A 75 6.01 -15.66 -22.07
C ASN A 75 5.76 -16.70 -23.18
N PRO A 76 5.19 -17.91 -22.91
CA PRO A 76 4.89 -18.86 -23.98
C PRO A 76 3.84 -18.37 -25.00
N TRP A 77 2.95 -17.46 -24.60
CA TRP A 77 1.89 -16.90 -25.46
C TRP A 77 2.27 -15.54 -26.06
N PHE A 78 3.11 -14.77 -25.37
CA PHE A 78 3.54 -13.43 -25.80
C PHE A 78 5.07 -13.28 -25.82
N PRO A 79 5.80 -14.04 -26.67
CA PRO A 79 7.27 -14.05 -26.67
C PRO A 79 7.90 -12.73 -27.11
N ALA A 80 7.14 -11.84 -27.76
CA ALA A 80 7.59 -10.50 -28.11
C ALA A 80 7.78 -9.58 -26.88
N VAL A 81 7.12 -9.89 -25.77
CA VAL A 81 7.22 -9.10 -24.53
C VAL A 81 8.52 -9.44 -23.81
N LYS A 82 9.49 -8.53 -23.91
CA LYS A 82 10.79 -8.69 -23.23
C LYS A 82 10.62 -8.65 -21.71
N ARG A 83 11.26 -9.59 -21.01
CA ARG A 83 11.28 -9.68 -19.53
C ARG A 83 11.55 -8.33 -18.87
N ARG A 84 12.59 -7.63 -19.31
CA ARG A 84 13.00 -6.35 -18.73
C ARG A 84 11.95 -5.25 -18.93
N ALA A 85 11.29 -5.22 -20.09
CA ALA A 85 10.26 -4.22 -20.37
C ALA A 85 9.02 -4.45 -19.48
N TRP A 86 8.59 -5.71 -19.34
CA TRP A 86 7.47 -6.07 -18.47
C TRP A 86 7.77 -5.77 -16.99
N TRP A 87 8.94 -6.18 -16.51
CA TRP A 87 9.37 -5.93 -15.14
C TRP A 87 9.44 -4.43 -14.83
N LEU A 88 10.03 -3.62 -15.71
CA LEU A 88 10.09 -2.16 -15.51
C LEU A 88 8.70 -1.51 -15.49
N ALA A 89 7.78 -1.96 -16.35
CA ALA A 89 6.40 -1.47 -16.36
C ALA A 89 5.68 -1.84 -15.05
N THR A 90 5.85 -3.07 -14.57
CA THR A 90 5.25 -3.54 -13.31
C THR A 90 5.84 -2.78 -12.12
N LEU A 91 7.16 -2.60 -12.09
CA LEU A 91 7.86 -1.83 -11.07
C LEU A 91 7.38 -0.38 -11.02
N ALA A 92 7.30 0.29 -12.17
CA ALA A 92 6.82 1.67 -12.23
C ALA A 92 5.37 1.78 -11.76
N GLY A 93 4.49 0.88 -12.21
CA GLY A 93 3.09 0.84 -11.78
C GLY A 93 2.94 0.61 -10.27
N ALA A 94 3.70 -0.33 -9.72
CA ALA A 94 3.68 -0.64 -8.29
C ALA A 94 4.19 0.53 -7.44
N LEU A 95 5.31 1.17 -7.83
CA LEU A 95 5.82 2.33 -7.08
C LEU A 95 4.81 3.47 -7.07
N VAL A 96 4.13 3.73 -8.20
CA VAL A 96 3.06 4.72 -8.27
C VAL A 96 1.89 4.32 -7.36
N ALA A 97 1.45 3.07 -7.40
CA ALA A 97 0.37 2.57 -6.56
C ALA A 97 0.70 2.67 -5.07
N TYR A 98 1.92 2.32 -4.67
CA TYR A 98 2.40 2.42 -3.30
C TYR A 98 2.49 3.89 -2.83
N ILE A 99 3.00 4.80 -3.67
CA ILE A 99 3.00 6.24 -3.36
C ILE A 99 1.57 6.69 -3.07
N PHE A 100 0.62 6.42 -3.97
CA PHE A 100 -0.76 6.83 -3.76
C PHE A 100 -1.45 6.12 -2.60
N GLY A 101 -1.07 4.88 -2.29
CA GLY A 101 -1.58 4.13 -1.14
C GLY A 101 -1.15 4.71 0.20
N TYR A 102 0.11 5.15 0.33
CA TYR A 102 0.68 5.64 1.59
C TYR A 102 0.71 7.16 1.73
N LEU A 103 0.57 7.92 0.63
CA LEU A 103 0.62 9.38 0.67
C LEU A 103 -0.46 10.01 1.57
N PRO A 104 -1.74 9.58 1.53
CA PRO A 104 -2.78 10.18 2.38
C PRO A 104 -2.49 10.05 3.87
N SER A 105 -2.10 8.85 4.32
CA SER A 105 -1.78 8.60 5.74
C SER A 105 -0.51 9.32 6.18
N THR A 106 0.49 9.40 5.29
CA THR A 106 1.73 10.15 5.55
C THR A 106 1.43 11.64 5.74
N LEU A 107 0.59 12.23 4.90
CA LEU A 107 0.16 13.63 5.02
C LEU A 107 -0.65 13.87 6.31
N MET A 108 -1.50 12.93 6.71
CA MET A 108 -2.27 12.99 7.95
C MET A 108 -1.33 13.02 9.17
N ASN A 109 -0.41 12.07 9.26
CA ASN A 109 0.54 11.97 10.37
C ASN A 109 1.47 13.21 10.46
N LEU A 110 1.88 13.76 9.31
CA LEU A 110 2.63 15.02 9.27
C LEU A 110 1.78 16.21 9.76
N GLY A 111 0.49 16.23 9.46
CA GLY A 111 -0.43 17.24 9.95
C GLY A 111 -0.58 17.20 11.47
N GLU A 112 -0.68 16.00 12.06
CA GLU A 112 -0.77 15.80 13.51
C GLU A 112 0.50 16.29 14.23
N GLN A 113 1.68 15.95 13.74
CA GLN A 113 2.96 16.47 14.24
C GLN A 113 3.05 18.00 14.25
N VAL A 114 2.54 18.66 13.20
CA VAL A 114 2.60 20.13 13.10
C VAL A 114 1.56 20.79 14.01
N ALA A 115 0.42 20.12 14.24
CA ALA A 115 -0.61 20.57 15.17
C ALA A 115 -0.19 20.48 16.64
N GLU A 116 0.81 19.65 16.98
CA GLU A 116 1.41 19.55 18.33
C GLU A 116 2.38 20.68 18.69
N ALA A 117 2.60 21.67 17.82
CA ALA A 117 3.18 22.94 18.29
C ALA A 117 2.28 23.48 19.43
N PRO A 118 2.83 23.95 20.57
CA PRO A 118 2.03 24.36 21.72
C PRO A 118 1.33 25.69 21.39
N ALA A 119 0.29 25.62 20.57
CA ALA A 119 -0.80 26.55 20.70
C ALA A 119 -1.32 26.32 22.12
N GLN A 120 -1.44 27.40 22.90
CA GLN A 120 -2.35 27.41 24.03
C GLN A 120 -3.74 27.16 23.44
N VAL A 121 -4.06 25.90 23.17
CA VAL A 121 -5.38 25.47 22.76
C VAL A 121 -6.22 25.67 24.02
N MET A 122 -6.94 26.79 24.06
CA MET A 122 -8.08 26.90 24.94
C MET A 122 -8.97 25.71 24.58
N GLU A 123 -9.03 24.71 25.45
CA GLU A 123 -9.91 23.57 25.25
C GLU A 123 -11.32 24.11 24.99
N PRO A 124 -11.97 23.71 23.89
CA PRO A 124 -13.35 24.07 23.66
C PRO A 124 -14.17 23.62 24.87
N PRO A 125 -15.10 24.47 25.36
CA PRO A 125 -15.98 24.11 26.46
C PRO A 125 -16.57 22.70 26.26
N GLN A 126 -16.51 21.86 27.28
CA GLN A 126 -16.81 20.42 27.20
C GLN A 126 -18.20 20.10 26.61
N TRP A 127 -19.17 20.99 26.78
CA TRP A 127 -20.50 20.85 26.19
C TRP A 127 -20.49 20.93 24.65
N ILE A 128 -19.58 21.70 24.05
CA ILE A 128 -19.39 21.78 22.59
C ILE A 128 -18.84 20.45 22.08
N VAL A 129 -17.86 19.89 22.79
CA VAL A 129 -17.26 18.59 22.45
C VAL A 129 -18.32 17.48 22.51
N LEU A 130 -19.17 17.47 23.54
CA LEU A 130 -20.25 16.49 23.67
C LEU A 130 -21.33 16.64 22.58
N LEU A 131 -21.68 17.87 22.19
CA LEU A 131 -22.62 18.13 21.09
C LEU A 131 -22.07 17.65 19.75
N LEU A 132 -20.80 17.92 19.46
CA LEU A 132 -20.14 17.46 18.24
C LEU A 132 -20.00 15.93 18.21
N ALA A 133 -19.63 15.33 19.34
CA ALA A 133 -19.57 13.87 19.47
C ALA A 133 -20.95 13.21 19.27
N ALA A 134 -22.01 13.79 19.83
CA ALA A 134 -23.38 13.33 19.62
C ALA A 134 -23.81 13.47 18.16
N GLY A 135 -23.46 14.59 17.51
CA GLY A 135 -23.71 14.81 16.08
C GLY A 135 -22.98 13.79 15.19
N MET A 136 -21.70 13.53 15.45
CA MET A 136 -20.95 12.50 14.74
C MET A 136 -21.50 11.10 15.00
N GLY A 137 -21.92 10.80 16.23
CA GLY A 137 -22.57 9.52 16.57
C GLY A 137 -23.89 9.33 15.83
N ALA A 138 -24.69 10.39 15.68
CA ALA A 138 -25.94 10.33 14.93
C ALA A 138 -25.72 10.15 13.41
N VAL A 139 -24.72 10.84 12.83
CA VAL A 139 -24.39 10.72 11.41
C VAL A 139 -23.71 9.38 11.12
N GLY A 140 -22.69 9.02 11.89
CA GLY A 140 -21.98 7.75 11.74
C GLY A 140 -22.86 6.53 12.04
N GLY A 141 -23.76 6.64 13.02
CA GLY A 141 -24.73 5.61 13.34
C GLY A 141 -25.84 5.43 12.30
N ALA A 142 -26.10 6.43 11.45
CA ALA A 142 -27.05 6.32 10.34
C ALA A 142 -26.43 5.69 9.08
N VAL A 143 -25.10 5.57 9.03
CA VAL A 143 -24.35 5.02 7.90
C VAL A 143 -23.96 3.54 8.13
N LEU A 144 -24.02 3.07 9.38
CA LEU A 144 -23.90 1.65 9.77
C LEU A 144 -25.25 0.95 9.71
#